data_AF-A0AAD9NRU9-F1
#
_entry.id   AF-A0AAD9NRU9-F1
#
_cell.length_a   1.000
_cell.length_b   1.000
_cell.length_c   1.000
_cell.angle_alpha   90.00
_cell.angle_beta   90.00
_cell.angle_gamma   90.00
#
_symmetry.space_group_name_H-M   'P 1'
#
loop_
_entity.id
_entity.type
_entity.pdbx_description
1 polymer ?
#
loop_
_entity_poly.entity_id
_entity_poly.type
_entity_poly.pdbx_seq_one_letter_code
_entity_poly.pdbx_strand_id
1 'polypeptide(L)'
;MRQRGFDTKQRFNVKRLEFLDPIPPIQAEVDKLRAQNVNKIFVLGHGGYVLDQKIAKQVKGIDIVVGGHSHTFLYTGNPPSREKPEGDYPTVVKQDSGDEVLVVQASAYGKYLGFLQLEFDDAGKVTSWAGQPILLDKTVEQGSLLTTAIWYEKLRPATDNSWTDVSAAVINGGTVRVSVESGNITMEEVMEALPFRNSIVSVDLEGRHIIEMLEHSIKDYNPHELQGKFLQMSGNLLSDILIAQLQQRSPTVQGLDDTIVFETPTSVTTSASTRVTLGSLLLTLSLVATLV
;
A
#
# COMPACT_ATOMS: atom_id res chain seq x y z
N MET A 1 -25.38 9.45 -20.25
CA MET A 1 -24.06 9.79 -20.85
C MET A 1 -23.75 8.74 -21.91
N ARG A 2 -23.42 9.17 -23.14
CA ARG A 2 -23.18 8.29 -24.29
C ARG A 2 -21.89 7.48 -24.10
N GLN A 3 -21.97 6.16 -24.30
CA GLN A 3 -20.81 5.28 -24.44
C GLN A 3 -19.94 5.79 -25.59
N ARG A 4 -18.75 6.31 -25.29
CA ARG A 4 -17.68 6.50 -26.28
C ARG A 4 -16.85 5.22 -26.26
N GLY A 5 -17.18 4.30 -27.16
CA GLY A 5 -16.29 3.22 -27.53
C GLY A 5 -14.99 3.81 -28.09
N PHE A 6 -13.87 3.29 -27.64
CA PHE A 6 -12.57 3.62 -28.24
C PHE A 6 -12.56 3.12 -29.69
N ASP A 7 -12.61 4.05 -30.63
CA ASP A 7 -12.35 3.78 -32.05
C ASP A 7 -10.84 3.57 -32.23
N THR A 8 -10.44 2.32 -32.46
CA THR A 8 -9.03 1.92 -32.66
C THR A 8 -8.46 2.33 -34.02
N LYS A 9 -9.21 3.08 -34.85
CA LYS A 9 -8.74 3.48 -36.19
C LYS A 9 -7.97 4.79 -36.25
N GLN A 10 -7.90 5.59 -35.18
CA GLN A 10 -7.07 6.81 -35.18
C GLN A 10 -5.74 6.60 -34.43
N ARG A 11 -4.75 6.11 -35.20
CA ARG A 11 -3.38 5.84 -34.77
C ARG A 11 -2.54 7.12 -34.72
N PHE A 12 -2.29 7.64 -33.53
CA PHE A 12 -1.13 8.49 -33.25
C PHE A 12 -0.43 8.00 -31.96
N ASN A 13 0.53 7.05 -32.13
CA ASN A 13 1.74 6.79 -31.31
C ASN A 13 2.15 5.32 -31.07
N VAL A 14 1.43 4.31 -31.53
CA VAL A 14 1.81 2.89 -31.30
C VAL A 14 1.84 2.04 -32.58
N LYS A 15 2.68 2.42 -33.55
CA LYS A 15 2.81 1.66 -34.83
C LYS A 15 3.39 0.24 -34.68
N ARG A 16 3.86 -0.16 -33.49
CA ARG A 16 4.48 -1.48 -33.21
C ARG A 16 3.88 -2.22 -32.01
N LEU A 17 2.75 -1.78 -31.48
CA LEU A 17 2.09 -2.44 -30.36
C LEU A 17 0.86 -3.19 -30.88
N GLU A 18 0.84 -4.50 -30.64
CA GLU A 18 -0.28 -5.37 -30.94
C GLU A 18 -0.86 -5.90 -29.63
N PHE A 19 -2.17 -5.79 -29.45
CA PHE A 19 -2.89 -6.36 -28.32
C PHE A 19 -3.53 -7.67 -28.79
N LEU A 20 -3.01 -8.78 -28.25
CA LEU A 20 -3.47 -10.12 -28.58
C LEU A 20 -4.71 -10.50 -27.74
N ASP A 21 -5.39 -11.59 -28.13
CA ASP A 21 -6.28 -12.30 -27.19
C ASP A 21 -5.43 -12.77 -26.00
N PRO A 22 -5.78 -12.44 -24.74
CA PRO A 22 -4.88 -12.67 -23.61
C PRO A 22 -4.75 -14.15 -23.23
N ILE A 23 -5.72 -15.01 -23.56
CA ILE A 23 -5.74 -16.39 -23.06
C ILE A 23 -4.55 -17.23 -23.59
N PRO A 24 -4.27 -17.30 -24.91
CA PRO A 24 -3.12 -18.05 -25.41
C PRO A 24 -1.75 -17.61 -24.85
N PRO A 25 -1.38 -16.31 -24.82
CA PRO A 25 -0.10 -15.89 -24.28
C PRO A 25 0.00 -16.08 -22.76
N ILE A 26 -1.09 -15.90 -22.00
CA ILE A 26 -1.08 -16.21 -20.56
C ILE A 26 -0.84 -17.70 -20.34
N GLN A 27 -1.55 -18.59 -21.06
CA GLN A 27 -1.33 -20.03 -20.92
C GLN A 27 0.13 -20.42 -21.21
N ALA A 28 0.70 -19.88 -22.30
CA ALA A 28 2.09 -20.15 -22.65
C ALA A 28 3.08 -19.71 -21.56
N GLU A 29 2.80 -18.63 -20.82
CA GLU A 29 3.64 -18.18 -19.72
C GLU A 29 3.44 -19.02 -18.46
N VAL A 30 2.19 -19.41 -18.17
CA VAL A 30 1.87 -20.34 -17.08
C VAL A 30 2.60 -21.67 -17.27
N ASP A 31 2.61 -22.21 -18.49
CA ASP A 31 3.30 -23.45 -18.81
C ASP A 31 4.82 -23.36 -18.55
N LYS A 32 5.45 -22.21 -18.85
CA LYS A 32 6.87 -21.96 -18.55
C LYS A 32 7.14 -21.88 -17.05
N LEU A 33 6.27 -21.20 -16.29
CA LEU A 33 6.40 -21.10 -14.84
C LEU A 33 6.27 -22.48 -14.18
N ARG A 34 5.31 -23.29 -14.63
CA ARG A 34 5.14 -24.67 -14.16
C ARG A 34 6.35 -25.54 -14.48
N ALA A 35 6.95 -25.38 -15.66
CA ALA A 35 8.21 -26.07 -16.02
C ALA A 35 9.40 -25.67 -15.13
N GLN A 36 9.33 -24.52 -14.45
CA GLN A 36 10.31 -24.05 -13.47
C GLN A 36 9.95 -24.46 -12.03
N ASN A 37 8.99 -25.38 -11.84
CA ASN A 37 8.46 -25.82 -10.55
C ASN A 37 7.75 -24.72 -9.74
N VAL A 38 7.28 -23.65 -10.38
CA VAL A 38 6.41 -22.66 -9.73
C VAL A 38 5.02 -23.26 -9.60
N ASN A 39 4.55 -23.45 -8.36
CA ASN A 39 3.28 -24.12 -8.10
C ASN A 39 2.12 -23.22 -7.71
N LYS A 40 2.38 -21.92 -7.48
CA LYS A 40 1.41 -20.87 -7.15
C LYS A 40 1.52 -19.75 -8.18
N ILE A 41 0.46 -19.48 -8.94
CA ILE A 41 0.48 -18.56 -10.08
C ILE A 41 -0.75 -17.66 -10.06
N PHE A 42 -0.50 -16.35 -9.99
CA PHE A 42 -1.54 -15.32 -10.02
C PHE A 42 -1.45 -14.51 -11.31
N VAL A 43 -2.60 -14.25 -11.93
CA VAL A 43 -2.71 -13.37 -13.10
C VAL A 43 -3.12 -11.98 -12.63
N LEU A 44 -2.25 -10.99 -12.83
CA LEU A 44 -2.57 -9.58 -12.63
C LEU A 44 -2.91 -8.94 -13.98
N GLY A 45 -4.11 -8.39 -14.10
CA GLY A 45 -4.63 -7.91 -15.38
C GLY A 45 -5.43 -6.61 -15.30
N HIS A 46 -5.79 -6.11 -16.47
CA HIS A 46 -6.63 -4.91 -16.63
C HIS A 46 -7.60 -5.09 -17.80
N GLY A 47 -8.26 -6.25 -17.85
CA GLY A 47 -9.12 -6.68 -18.96
C GLY A 47 -10.63 -6.48 -18.75
N GLY A 48 -11.04 -6.20 -17.51
CA GLY A 48 -12.45 -6.11 -17.12
C GLY A 48 -12.96 -7.45 -16.58
N TYR A 49 -13.90 -7.37 -15.64
CA TYR A 49 -14.36 -8.49 -14.83
C TYR A 49 -14.85 -9.72 -15.64
N VAL A 50 -15.57 -9.50 -16.74
CA VAL A 50 -16.02 -10.60 -17.63
C VAL A 50 -14.84 -11.32 -18.28
N LEU A 51 -13.80 -10.58 -18.68
CA LEU A 51 -12.60 -11.19 -19.25
C LEU A 51 -11.78 -11.89 -18.17
N ASP A 52 -11.71 -11.33 -16.97
CA ASP A 52 -11.04 -11.93 -15.82
C ASP A 52 -11.68 -13.30 -15.48
N GLN A 53 -13.01 -13.38 -15.47
CA GLN A 53 -13.73 -14.66 -15.32
C GLN A 53 -13.45 -15.64 -16.46
N LYS A 54 -13.34 -15.15 -17.70
CA LYS A 54 -13.00 -15.98 -18.87
C LYS A 54 -11.58 -16.53 -18.78
N ILE A 55 -10.62 -15.72 -18.35
CA ILE A 55 -9.23 -16.13 -18.07
C ILE A 55 -9.24 -17.19 -16.97
N ALA A 56 -9.91 -16.92 -15.84
CA ALA A 56 -10.05 -17.86 -14.72
C ALA A 56 -10.69 -19.19 -15.12
N LYS A 57 -11.59 -19.19 -16.11
CA LYS A 57 -12.24 -20.40 -16.62
C LYS A 57 -11.37 -21.21 -17.59
N GLN A 58 -10.53 -20.55 -18.40
CA GLN A 58 -9.88 -21.17 -19.57
C GLN A 58 -8.37 -21.39 -19.41
N VAL A 59 -7.68 -20.55 -18.65
CA VAL A 59 -6.24 -20.69 -18.42
C VAL A 59 -6.03 -21.71 -17.31
N LYS A 60 -5.38 -22.82 -17.63
CA LYS A 60 -5.11 -23.91 -16.71
C LYS A 60 -3.87 -23.61 -15.87
N GLY A 61 -3.87 -24.05 -14.61
CA GLY A 61 -2.70 -23.96 -13.74
C GLY A 61 -2.48 -22.58 -13.11
N ILE A 62 -3.51 -21.73 -13.08
CA ILE A 62 -3.54 -20.48 -12.31
C ILE A 62 -4.45 -20.66 -11.10
N ASP A 63 -4.17 -19.90 -10.04
CA ASP A 63 -4.92 -19.98 -8.79
C ASP A 63 -5.83 -18.76 -8.60
N ILE A 64 -5.39 -17.59 -9.07
CA ILE A 64 -6.04 -16.30 -8.83
C ILE A 64 -5.95 -15.39 -10.05
N VAL A 65 -6.99 -14.61 -10.30
CA VAL A 65 -7.00 -13.46 -11.20
C VAL A 65 -7.30 -12.18 -10.41
N VAL A 66 -6.34 -11.26 -10.37
CA VAL A 66 -6.48 -9.92 -9.80
C VAL A 66 -6.72 -8.95 -10.94
N GLY A 67 -7.96 -8.47 -11.04
CA GLY A 67 -8.46 -7.71 -12.19
C GLY A 67 -8.50 -6.19 -11.99
N GLY A 68 -8.96 -5.51 -13.04
CA GLY A 68 -9.22 -4.07 -13.07
C GLY A 68 -10.07 -3.67 -14.27
N HIS A 69 -9.99 -2.41 -14.72
CA HIS A 69 -10.69 -1.83 -15.88
C HIS A 69 -12.20 -1.57 -15.73
N SER A 70 -12.98 -2.55 -15.30
CA SER A 70 -14.45 -2.43 -15.23
C SER A 70 -14.96 -1.70 -13.99
N HIS A 71 -14.07 -1.35 -13.06
CA HIS A 71 -14.39 -0.75 -11.75
C HIS A 71 -15.33 -1.63 -10.91
N THR A 72 -15.27 -2.94 -11.09
CA THR A 72 -16.21 -3.89 -10.49
C THR A 72 -16.00 -3.93 -8.99
N PHE A 73 -17.09 -3.73 -8.25
CA PHE A 73 -17.11 -3.90 -6.81
C PHE A 73 -17.63 -5.30 -6.48
N LEU A 74 -16.78 -6.10 -5.85
CA LEU A 74 -17.12 -7.42 -5.35
C LEU A 74 -17.15 -7.37 -3.83
N TYR A 75 -18.15 -7.97 -3.20
CA TYR A 75 -18.28 -8.01 -1.75
C TYR A 75 -19.22 -9.14 -1.34
N THR A 76 -18.87 -9.90 -0.30
CA THR A 76 -19.76 -10.95 0.23
C THR A 76 -20.46 -10.45 1.50
N GLY A 77 -21.78 -10.50 1.50
CA GLY A 77 -22.62 -9.98 2.58
C GLY A 77 -22.99 -8.51 2.40
N ASN A 78 -23.06 -7.76 3.50
CA ASN A 78 -23.51 -6.36 3.49
C ASN A 78 -22.36 -5.41 3.15
N PRO A 79 -22.42 -4.65 2.04
CA PRO A 79 -21.35 -3.73 1.67
C PRO A 79 -21.29 -2.53 2.64
N PRO A 80 -20.08 -1.99 2.92
CA PRO A 80 -19.88 -0.94 3.93
C PRO A 80 -20.25 0.47 3.42
N SER A 81 -20.62 0.61 2.16
CA SER A 81 -20.95 1.89 1.53
C SER A 81 -21.93 1.68 0.36
N ARG A 82 -22.24 2.74 -0.39
CA ARG A 82 -23.27 2.83 -1.44
C ARG A 82 -23.07 1.94 -2.67
N GLU A 83 -21.86 1.41 -2.89
CA GLU A 83 -21.56 0.61 -4.07
C GLU A 83 -22.30 -0.73 -3.99
N LYS A 84 -22.91 -1.17 -5.09
CA LYS A 84 -23.64 -2.44 -5.15
C LYS A 84 -22.70 -3.54 -5.63
N PRO A 85 -22.54 -4.65 -4.88
CA PRO A 85 -21.72 -5.75 -5.31
C PRO A 85 -22.24 -6.36 -6.62
N GLU A 86 -21.34 -6.60 -7.58
CA GLU A 86 -21.63 -7.32 -8.83
C GLU A 86 -21.42 -8.84 -8.69
N GLY A 87 -20.83 -9.27 -7.57
CA GLY A 87 -20.57 -10.65 -7.21
C GLY A 87 -19.90 -10.76 -5.85
N ASP A 88 -19.72 -11.99 -5.40
CA ASP A 88 -19.01 -12.29 -4.16
C ASP A 88 -17.52 -11.94 -4.25
N TYR A 89 -16.93 -11.61 -3.10
CA TYR A 89 -15.48 -11.42 -2.97
C TYR A 89 -14.88 -12.57 -2.13
N PRO A 90 -13.96 -13.37 -2.71
CA PRO A 90 -13.66 -13.46 -4.14
C PRO A 90 -14.80 -14.12 -4.92
N THR A 91 -14.84 -13.90 -6.23
CA THR A 91 -15.71 -14.68 -7.11
C THR A 91 -15.02 -16.00 -7.45
N VAL A 92 -15.67 -17.12 -7.15
CA VAL A 92 -15.13 -18.46 -7.40
C VAL A 92 -15.53 -18.93 -8.80
N VAL A 93 -14.55 -19.15 -9.67
CA VAL A 93 -14.75 -19.68 -11.02
C VAL A 93 -14.30 -21.13 -11.08
N LYS A 94 -15.24 -22.03 -11.38
CA LYS A 94 -14.95 -23.48 -11.53
C LYS A 94 -14.47 -23.79 -12.94
N GLN A 95 -13.30 -24.39 -13.08
CA GLN A 95 -12.78 -24.92 -14.35
C GLN A 95 -13.39 -26.27 -14.68
N ASP A 96 -13.27 -26.70 -15.93
CA ASP A 96 -13.76 -28.01 -16.37
C ASP A 96 -12.93 -29.17 -15.79
N SER A 97 -11.70 -28.89 -15.32
CA SER A 97 -10.88 -29.83 -14.53
C SER A 97 -11.44 -30.09 -13.12
N GLY A 98 -12.37 -29.25 -12.65
CA GLY A 98 -12.84 -29.24 -11.26
C GLY A 98 -12.05 -28.30 -10.34
N ASP A 99 -11.00 -27.65 -10.84
CA ASP A 99 -10.24 -26.66 -10.07
C ASP A 99 -11.06 -25.37 -9.89
N GLU A 100 -10.81 -24.68 -8.77
CA GLU A 100 -11.45 -23.41 -8.43
C GLU A 100 -10.40 -22.29 -8.54
N VAL A 101 -10.71 -21.26 -9.32
CA VAL A 101 -9.88 -20.07 -9.50
C VAL A 101 -10.60 -18.86 -8.94
N LEU A 102 -9.90 -18.09 -8.11
CA LEU A 102 -10.47 -16.93 -7.43
C LEU A 102 -10.29 -15.67 -8.28
N VAL A 103 -11.36 -14.90 -8.47
CA VAL A 103 -11.33 -13.61 -9.18
C VAL A 103 -11.63 -12.48 -8.20
N VAL A 104 -10.76 -11.47 -8.17
CA VAL A 104 -10.92 -10.29 -7.31
C VAL A 104 -10.78 -8.99 -8.08
N GLN A 105 -11.61 -8.01 -7.72
CA GLN A 105 -11.46 -6.59 -8.03
C GLN A 105 -11.86 -5.76 -6.81
N ALA A 106 -11.33 -4.55 -6.69
CA ALA A 106 -11.52 -3.66 -5.54
C ALA A 106 -12.15 -2.32 -5.94
N SER A 107 -13.18 -2.34 -6.79
CA SER A 107 -13.82 -1.14 -7.31
C SER A 107 -12.81 -0.19 -8.00
N ALA A 108 -12.83 1.11 -7.70
CA ALA A 108 -11.99 2.12 -8.33
C ALA A 108 -11.65 3.28 -7.38
N TYR A 109 -10.78 4.17 -7.87
CA TYR A 109 -10.42 5.46 -7.27
C TYR A 109 -9.74 5.38 -5.90
N GLY A 110 -9.18 4.22 -5.55
CA GLY A 110 -8.55 4.02 -4.24
C GLY A 110 -9.55 4.10 -3.07
N LYS A 111 -10.87 3.98 -3.34
CA LYS A 111 -11.88 3.99 -2.27
C LYS A 111 -11.81 2.72 -1.41
N TYR A 112 -11.41 1.60 -2.00
CA TYR A 112 -11.24 0.33 -1.30
C TYR A 112 -9.84 -0.21 -1.53
N LEU A 113 -9.27 -0.83 -0.49
CA LEU A 113 -8.08 -1.67 -0.59
C LEU A 113 -8.53 -3.14 -0.68
N GLY A 114 -8.24 -3.82 -1.78
CA GLY A 114 -8.54 -5.25 -1.90
C GLY A 114 -7.71 -6.06 -0.91
N PHE A 115 -8.35 -6.89 -0.09
CA PHE A 115 -7.69 -7.77 0.86
C PHE A 115 -8.20 -9.20 0.70
N LEU A 116 -7.30 -10.11 0.34
CA LEU A 116 -7.57 -11.54 0.20
C LEU A 116 -6.44 -12.32 0.89
N GLN A 117 -6.79 -13.05 1.94
CA GLN A 117 -5.94 -14.01 2.63
C GLN A 117 -6.19 -15.40 2.05
N LEU A 118 -5.12 -16.16 1.86
CA LEU A 118 -5.13 -17.46 1.19
C LEU A 118 -4.33 -18.46 1.99
N GLU A 119 -4.84 -19.68 2.05
CA GLU A 119 -4.08 -20.84 2.51
C GLU A 119 -3.83 -21.78 1.33
N PHE A 120 -2.60 -22.31 1.27
CA PHE A 120 -2.17 -23.25 0.24
C PHE A 120 -1.67 -24.54 0.87
N ASP A 121 -1.91 -25.66 0.20
CA ASP A 121 -1.24 -26.93 0.52
C ASP A 121 0.19 -27.01 -0.08
N ASP A 122 0.91 -28.08 0.26
CA ASP A 122 2.28 -28.34 -0.24
C ASP A 122 2.34 -28.49 -1.77
N ALA A 123 1.23 -28.89 -2.40
CA ALA A 123 1.12 -28.99 -3.85
C ALA A 123 0.88 -27.62 -4.51
N GLY A 124 0.63 -26.56 -3.73
CA GLY A 124 0.38 -25.20 -4.20
C GLY A 124 -1.09 -24.95 -4.56
N LYS A 125 -2.02 -25.80 -4.11
CA LYS A 125 -3.46 -25.62 -4.31
C LYS A 125 -4.05 -24.79 -3.19
N VAL A 126 -4.95 -23.87 -3.54
CA VAL A 126 -5.73 -23.08 -2.56
C VAL A 126 -6.66 -24.02 -1.77
N THR A 127 -6.54 -24.03 -0.45
CA THR A 127 -7.38 -24.84 0.45
C THR A 127 -8.45 -24.02 1.15
N SER A 128 -8.18 -22.75 1.42
CA SER A 128 -9.13 -21.82 2.03
C SER A 128 -8.79 -20.38 1.65
N TRP A 129 -9.78 -19.48 1.78
CA TRP A 129 -9.59 -18.04 1.60
C TRP A 129 -10.51 -17.25 2.52
N ALA A 130 -10.07 -16.05 2.87
CA ALA A 130 -10.84 -15.08 3.63
C ALA A 130 -10.51 -13.66 3.16
N GLY A 131 -11.38 -12.70 3.44
CA GLY A 131 -11.14 -11.29 3.14
C GLY A 131 -12.29 -10.60 2.44
N GLN A 132 -12.18 -9.29 2.30
CA GLN A 132 -13.11 -8.37 1.66
C GLN A 132 -12.33 -7.11 1.24
N PRO A 133 -12.82 -6.31 0.27
CA PRO A 133 -12.29 -4.97 0.07
C PRO A 133 -12.51 -4.09 1.31
N ILE A 134 -11.44 -3.55 1.84
CA ILE A 134 -11.44 -2.67 3.02
C ILE A 134 -11.80 -1.26 2.56
N LEU A 135 -12.89 -0.69 3.09
CA LEU A 135 -13.27 0.69 2.81
C LEU A 135 -12.25 1.65 3.43
N LEU A 136 -11.64 2.50 2.60
CA LEU A 136 -10.75 3.56 3.06
C LEU A 136 -11.57 4.80 3.37
N ASP A 137 -12.29 4.78 4.49
CA ASP A 137 -13.00 5.95 5.02
C ASP A 137 -12.18 6.65 6.12
N LYS A 138 -12.81 7.61 6.80
CA LYS A 138 -12.18 8.40 7.87
C LYS A 138 -11.72 7.58 9.09
N THR A 139 -12.12 6.31 9.21
CA THR A 139 -11.70 5.42 10.30
C THR A 139 -10.33 4.79 10.02
N VAL A 140 -9.91 4.74 8.75
CA VAL A 140 -8.56 4.34 8.39
C VAL A 140 -7.64 5.53 8.59
N GLU A 141 -6.68 5.40 9.51
CA GLU A 141 -5.68 6.43 9.75
C GLU A 141 -4.92 6.70 8.45
N GLN A 142 -4.98 7.95 7.99
CA GLN A 142 -4.20 8.36 6.84
C GLN A 142 -2.74 8.42 7.29
N GLY A 143 -1.96 7.40 6.92
CA GLY A 143 -0.52 7.58 6.84
C GLY A 143 -0.25 8.82 6.00
N SER A 144 0.63 9.72 6.44
CA SER A 144 0.86 10.99 5.74
C SER A 144 1.26 10.67 4.29
N LEU A 145 0.39 11.01 3.31
CA LEU A 145 0.61 10.80 1.87
C LEU A 145 2.05 11.17 1.47
N LEU A 146 2.57 12.23 2.08
CA LEU A 146 3.92 12.72 1.93
C LEU A 146 4.98 11.69 2.38
N THR A 147 4.85 11.12 3.58
CA THR A 147 5.77 10.10 4.09
C THR A 147 5.70 8.79 3.30
N THR A 148 4.52 8.41 2.79
CA THR A 148 4.39 7.26 1.88
C THR A 148 5.06 7.52 0.54
N ALA A 149 4.91 8.72 -0.03
CA ALA A 149 5.59 9.11 -1.28
C ALA A 149 7.12 9.19 -1.11
N ILE A 150 7.60 9.74 0.01
CA ILE A 150 9.02 9.77 0.38
C ILE A 150 9.60 8.36 0.49
N TRP A 151 8.86 7.49 1.19
CA TRP A 151 9.26 6.10 1.35
C TRP A 151 9.32 5.38 -0.01
N TYR A 152 8.28 5.56 -0.84
CA TYR A 152 8.20 4.99 -2.18
C TYR A 152 9.35 5.44 -3.11
N GLU A 153 9.75 6.71 -3.09
CA GLU A 153 10.86 7.21 -3.92
C GLU A 153 12.21 6.59 -3.54
N LYS A 154 12.38 6.18 -2.27
CA LYS A 154 13.62 5.56 -1.77
C LYS A 154 13.59 4.03 -1.77
N LEU A 155 12.49 3.41 -2.16
CA LEU A 155 12.44 1.94 -2.28
C LEU A 155 13.47 1.47 -3.31
N ARG A 156 14.46 0.72 -2.84
CA ARG A 156 15.36 -0.06 -3.71
C ARG A 156 14.91 -1.51 -3.77
N PRO A 157 15.30 -2.26 -4.83
CA PRO A 157 15.01 -3.68 -4.93
C PRO A 157 15.44 -4.44 -3.67
N ALA A 158 14.64 -5.42 -3.27
CA ALA A 158 14.91 -6.32 -2.16
C ALA A 158 16.32 -6.91 -2.26
N THR A 159 17.02 -6.99 -1.13
CA THR A 159 18.27 -7.75 -1.01
C THR A 159 17.95 -9.15 -0.47
N ASP A 160 18.90 -10.08 -0.56
CA ASP A 160 18.68 -11.50 -0.19
C ASP A 160 18.10 -11.71 1.23
N ASN A 161 18.20 -10.73 2.13
CA ASN A 161 17.73 -10.80 3.52
C ASN A 161 16.71 -9.72 3.92
N SER A 162 16.26 -8.84 3.02
CA SER A 162 15.25 -7.83 3.34
C SER A 162 14.41 -7.43 2.13
N TRP A 163 13.10 -7.26 2.35
CA TRP A 163 12.15 -6.84 1.31
C TRP A 163 12.34 -5.37 0.87
N THR A 164 13.09 -4.57 1.63
CA THR A 164 13.47 -3.17 1.34
C THR A 164 14.77 -2.80 2.09
N ASP A 165 15.51 -1.81 1.60
CA ASP A 165 16.66 -1.21 2.31
C ASP A 165 16.28 -0.03 3.21
N VAL A 166 15.02 0.44 3.14
CA VAL A 166 14.45 1.52 3.98
C VAL A 166 13.15 1.03 4.60
N SER A 167 13.10 0.97 5.93
CA SER A 167 11.95 0.39 6.66
C SER A 167 10.90 1.42 7.07
N ALA A 168 11.23 2.71 7.02
CA ALA A 168 10.31 3.78 7.41
C ALA A 168 10.72 5.13 6.82
N ALA A 169 9.75 6.06 6.74
CA ALA A 169 10.01 7.46 6.47
C ALA A 169 9.36 8.37 7.52
N VAL A 170 10.03 9.46 7.85
CA VAL A 170 9.56 10.46 8.80
C VAL A 170 9.73 11.88 8.24
N ILE A 171 8.78 12.76 8.54
CA ILE A 171 8.90 14.18 8.26
C ILE A 171 8.26 14.99 9.37
N ASN A 172 8.85 16.13 9.72
CA ASN A 172 8.26 17.01 10.71
C ASN A 172 7.04 17.74 10.13
N GLY A 173 5.98 17.88 10.92
CA GLY A 173 4.70 18.47 10.50
C GLY A 173 4.83 19.91 10.04
N GLY A 174 5.82 20.65 10.54
CA GLY A 174 6.12 22.02 10.07
C GLY A 174 6.57 22.12 8.61
N THR A 175 6.82 20.99 7.94
CA THR A 175 7.08 20.95 6.49
C THR A 175 5.81 21.15 5.67
N VAL A 176 4.65 20.71 6.17
CA VAL A 176 3.36 20.92 5.51
C VAL A 176 2.79 22.26 5.96
N ARG A 177 2.55 23.17 5.01
CA ARG A 177 2.21 24.57 5.31
C ARG A 177 0.74 24.89 5.14
N VAL A 178 0.09 24.24 4.19
CA VAL A 178 -1.34 24.37 3.91
C VAL A 178 -1.92 23.02 3.52
N SER A 179 -3.21 22.86 3.72
CA SER A 179 -3.97 21.71 3.20
C SER A 179 -4.13 21.84 1.68
N VAL A 180 -4.15 20.70 0.99
CA VAL A 180 -4.48 20.64 -0.44
C VAL A 180 -5.87 20.03 -0.57
N GLU A 181 -6.78 20.75 -1.23
CA GLU A 181 -8.14 20.29 -1.46
C GLU A 181 -8.17 19.12 -2.44
N SER A 182 -9.12 18.20 -2.24
CA SER A 182 -9.27 17.06 -3.13
C SER A 182 -9.74 17.50 -4.52
N GLY A 183 -9.15 16.99 -5.59
CA GLY A 183 -9.54 17.32 -6.96
C GLY A 183 -8.39 17.26 -7.94
N ASN A 184 -8.37 18.19 -8.90
CA ASN A 184 -7.28 18.31 -9.85
C ASN A 184 -6.11 19.07 -9.20
N ILE A 185 -5.20 18.33 -8.58
CA ILE A 185 -4.06 18.89 -7.85
C ILE A 185 -3.03 19.42 -8.85
N THR A 186 -2.70 20.70 -8.73
CA THR A 186 -1.70 21.40 -9.54
C THR A 186 -0.34 21.48 -8.83
N MET A 187 0.72 21.71 -9.60
CA MET A 187 2.06 21.91 -9.02
C MET A 187 2.13 23.17 -8.14
N GLU A 188 1.30 24.17 -8.41
CA GLU A 188 1.20 25.39 -7.60
C GLU A 188 0.72 25.07 -6.19
N GLU A 189 -0.38 24.31 -6.07
CA GLU A 189 -0.93 23.88 -4.77
C GLU A 189 0.06 22.99 -4.00
N VAL A 190 0.81 22.13 -4.70
CA VAL A 190 1.87 21.33 -4.07
C VAL A 190 3.02 22.20 -3.58
N MET A 191 3.43 23.21 -4.34
CA MET A 191 4.49 24.15 -3.94
C MET A 191 4.03 25.08 -2.81
N GLU A 192 2.74 25.40 -2.72
CA GLU A 192 2.18 26.14 -1.59
C GLU A 192 2.18 25.29 -0.32
N ALA A 193 1.80 24.01 -0.44
CA ALA A 193 1.80 23.07 0.67
C ALA A 193 3.22 22.70 1.14
N LEU A 194 4.18 22.59 0.21
CA LEU A 194 5.58 22.19 0.44
C LEU A 194 6.55 23.23 -0.17
N PRO A 195 6.61 24.46 0.37
CA PRO A 195 7.35 25.56 -0.26
C PRO A 195 8.87 25.43 -0.13
N PHE A 196 9.34 24.54 0.75
CA PHE A 196 10.76 24.31 0.95
C PHE A 196 11.23 23.17 0.06
N ARG A 197 12.27 23.44 -0.73
CA ARG A 197 12.96 22.44 -1.56
C ARG A 197 13.86 21.56 -0.68
N ASN A 198 13.28 20.92 0.32
CA ASN A 198 13.97 19.99 1.21
C ASN A 198 14.41 18.77 0.40
N SER A 199 15.63 18.31 0.67
CA SER A 199 16.12 17.06 0.09
C SER A 199 15.70 15.91 0.99
N ILE A 200 15.38 14.77 0.40
CA ILE A 200 15.09 13.52 1.11
C ILE A 200 16.41 12.78 1.30
N VAL A 201 16.74 12.42 2.54
CA VAL A 201 17.99 11.75 2.91
C VAL A 201 17.68 10.47 3.67
N SER A 202 18.38 9.39 3.34
CA SER A 202 18.32 8.13 4.11
C SER A 202 19.52 8.08 5.06
N VAL A 203 19.25 7.77 6.33
CA VAL A 203 20.27 7.65 7.39
C VAL A 203 20.09 6.34 8.14
N ASP A 204 21.21 5.74 8.55
CA ASP A 204 21.22 4.58 9.42
C ASP A 204 21.21 5.07 10.87
N LEU A 205 20.14 4.75 11.63
CA LEU A 205 19.95 5.17 13.01
C LEU A 205 19.93 3.98 13.95
N GLU A 206 20.71 4.05 15.03
CA GLU A 206 20.57 3.09 16.12
C GLU A 206 19.24 3.31 16.84
N GLY A 207 18.67 2.23 17.37
CA GLY A 207 17.38 2.22 18.04
C GLY A 207 17.20 3.30 19.12
N ARG A 208 18.25 3.60 19.89
CA ARG A 208 18.21 4.69 20.89
C ARG A 208 17.91 6.06 20.29
N HIS A 209 18.47 6.38 19.12
CA HIS A 209 18.26 7.67 18.47
C HIS A 209 16.86 7.76 17.85
N ILE A 210 16.29 6.63 17.44
CA ILE A 210 14.90 6.56 16.98
C ILE A 210 13.97 6.90 18.15
N ILE A 211 14.20 6.30 19.31
CA ILE A 211 13.43 6.57 20.53
C ILE A 211 13.56 8.04 20.94
N GLU A 212 14.79 8.58 21.02
CA GLU A 212 15.03 9.99 21.34
C GLU A 212 14.35 10.95 20.36
N MET A 213 14.36 10.63 19.06
CA MET A 213 13.69 11.39 18.02
C MET A 213 12.16 11.40 18.22
N LEU A 214 11.56 10.26 18.53
CA LEU A 214 10.12 10.15 18.82
C LEU A 214 9.76 10.87 20.12
N GLU A 215 10.59 10.78 21.16
CA GLU A 215 10.38 11.52 22.41
C GLU A 215 10.47 13.03 22.21
N HIS A 216 11.40 13.50 21.37
CA HIS A 216 11.54 14.91 21.03
C HIS A 216 10.32 15.43 20.28
N SER A 217 9.78 14.62 19.35
CA SER A 217 8.56 14.93 18.58
C SER A 217 7.37 15.28 19.48
N ILE A 218 7.24 14.60 20.63
CA ILE A 218 6.09 14.72 21.53
C ILE A 218 6.36 15.49 22.83
N LYS A 219 7.62 15.92 23.07
CA LYS A 219 8.05 16.52 24.35
C LYS A 219 7.16 17.67 24.82
N ASP A 220 6.73 18.52 23.90
CA ASP A 220 5.87 19.68 24.18
C ASP A 220 4.59 19.63 23.34
N TYR A 221 4.05 18.42 23.12
CA TYR A 221 2.83 18.26 22.33
C TYR A 221 1.64 18.94 23.03
N ASN A 222 1.05 19.91 22.34
CA ASN A 222 -0.17 20.59 22.77
C ASN A 222 -1.14 20.67 21.59
N PRO A 223 -2.34 20.06 21.66
CA PRO A 223 -3.31 20.09 20.56
C PRO A 223 -3.85 21.50 20.25
N HIS A 224 -3.68 22.45 21.17
CA HIS A 224 -4.08 23.85 20.98
C HIS A 224 -2.91 24.76 20.55
N GLU A 225 -1.68 24.26 20.59
CA GLU A 225 -0.47 25.00 20.21
C GLU A 225 0.49 24.06 19.47
N LEU A 226 0.18 23.84 18.19
CA LEU A 226 0.88 22.88 17.35
C LEU A 226 2.31 23.34 17.06
N GLN A 227 3.30 22.57 17.51
CA GLN A 227 4.69 22.80 17.18
C GLN A 227 5.10 22.01 15.93
N GLY A 228 5.88 22.64 15.05
CA GLY A 228 6.32 22.03 13.78
C GLY A 228 7.27 20.82 13.91
N LYS A 229 7.59 20.38 15.13
CA LYS A 229 8.47 19.24 15.43
C LYS A 229 7.76 17.90 15.51
N PHE A 230 6.42 17.90 15.57
CA PHE A 230 5.64 16.66 15.58
C PHE A 230 5.88 15.87 14.29
N LEU A 231 6.27 14.61 14.39
CA LEU A 231 6.63 13.78 13.25
C LEU A 231 5.40 13.12 12.64
N GLN A 232 5.23 13.33 11.34
CA GLN A 232 4.44 12.50 10.45
C GLN A 232 5.31 11.31 10.03
N MET A 233 4.74 10.12 9.87
CA MET A 233 5.51 8.92 9.55
C MET A 233 4.76 7.90 8.69
N SER A 234 5.54 7.05 8.03
CA SER A 234 5.10 5.83 7.34
C SER A 234 6.01 4.66 7.70
N GLY A 235 5.43 3.46 7.79
CA GLY A 235 6.12 2.22 8.20
C GLY A 235 5.69 1.75 9.59
N ASN A 236 5.23 0.50 9.67
CA ASN A 236 4.51 -0.07 10.81
C ASN A 236 5.29 -0.01 12.15
N LEU A 237 6.62 -0.09 12.13
CA LEU A 237 7.43 -0.15 13.35
C LEU A 237 7.49 1.20 14.10
N LEU A 238 7.47 2.33 13.39
CA LEU A 238 7.61 3.65 14.03
C LEU A 238 6.27 4.19 14.56
N SER A 239 5.17 3.90 13.87
CA SER A 239 3.81 4.23 14.32
C SER A 239 3.51 3.59 15.67
N ASP A 240 3.86 2.31 15.85
CA ASP A 240 3.56 1.54 17.06
C ASP A 240 4.36 2.07 18.28
N ILE A 241 5.63 2.46 18.07
CA ILE A 241 6.47 3.03 19.14
C ILE A 241 5.98 4.42 19.56
N LEU A 242 5.58 5.27 18.60
CA LEU A 242 5.06 6.60 18.90
C LEU A 242 3.74 6.53 19.69
N ILE A 243 2.82 5.65 19.27
CA ILE A 243 1.53 5.45 19.92
C ILE A 243 1.73 5.00 21.37
N ALA A 244 2.61 4.03 21.60
CA ALA A 244 2.94 3.55 22.96
C ALA A 244 3.52 4.65 23.86
N GLN A 245 4.36 5.56 23.34
CA GLN A 245 4.92 6.68 24.10
C GLN A 245 3.89 7.78 24.41
N LEU A 246 2.97 8.06 23.49
CA LEU A 246 1.89 9.04 23.68
C LEU A 246 0.91 8.59 24.78
N GLN A 247 0.56 7.30 24.78
CA GLN A 247 -0.32 6.70 25.80
C GLN A 247 0.29 6.77 27.22
N GLN A 248 1.62 6.65 27.35
CA GLN A 248 2.30 6.79 28.65
C GLN A 248 2.30 8.23 29.20
N ARG A 249 2.23 9.25 28.32
CA ARG A 249 2.37 10.66 28.73
C ARG A 249 1.05 11.40 28.95
N SER A 250 -0.06 10.93 28.37
CA SER A 250 -1.39 11.50 28.61
C SER A 250 -2.46 10.41 28.67
N PRO A 251 -2.94 10.02 29.87
CA PRO A 251 -4.01 9.01 30.01
C PRO A 251 -5.37 9.48 29.46
N THR A 252 -5.47 10.71 28.95
CA THR A 252 -6.66 11.27 28.29
C THR A 252 -6.67 11.07 26.77
N VAL A 253 -5.59 10.52 26.18
CA VAL A 253 -5.63 9.99 24.80
C VAL A 253 -6.33 8.63 24.84
N GLN A 254 -7.64 8.65 25.09
CA GLN A 254 -8.50 7.48 24.91
C GLN A 254 -9.12 7.54 23.51
N GLY A 255 -8.88 6.49 22.71
CA GLY A 255 -9.42 6.36 21.36
C GLY A 255 -8.50 5.70 20.32
N LEU A 256 -7.29 5.28 20.69
CA LEU A 256 -6.38 4.48 19.82
C LEU A 256 -6.36 2.99 20.19
N ASP A 257 -7.12 2.59 21.20
CA ASP A 257 -7.28 1.21 21.62
C ASP A 257 -8.40 0.57 20.81
N ASP A 258 -8.08 0.03 19.63
CA ASP A 258 -8.67 -1.21 19.13
C ASP A 258 -7.78 -1.81 18.04
N THR A 259 -6.72 -2.48 18.54
CA THR A 259 -6.17 -3.75 18.05
C THR A 259 -5.83 -3.86 16.56
N ILE A 260 -4.54 -3.76 16.19
CA ILE A 260 -3.91 -4.81 15.35
C ILE A 260 -2.45 -5.02 15.75
N VAL A 261 -2.16 -6.22 16.28
CA VAL A 261 -0.81 -6.78 16.37
C VAL A 261 -0.50 -7.46 15.04
N PHE A 262 0.55 -7.03 14.34
CA PHE A 262 1.13 -7.77 13.22
C PHE A 262 2.50 -8.33 13.62
N GLU A 263 2.75 -9.58 13.28
CA GLU A 263 3.99 -10.27 13.63
C GLU A 263 5.21 -9.74 12.82
N THR A 264 6.29 -9.46 13.56
CA THR A 264 7.74 -9.36 13.24
C THR A 264 8.37 -8.00 12.87
N PRO A 265 9.62 -7.71 13.29
CA PRO A 265 10.42 -8.27 14.39
C PRO A 265 10.18 -7.51 15.70
N THR A 266 10.13 -8.28 16.78
CA THR A 266 10.05 -7.84 18.16
C THR A 266 11.20 -6.87 18.50
N SER A 267 10.81 -5.68 18.95
CA SER A 267 11.65 -4.67 19.60
C SER A 267 12.75 -4.02 18.74
N VAL A 268 12.75 -2.69 18.71
CA VAL A 268 13.96 -1.90 18.47
C VAL A 268 14.88 -2.14 19.68
N THR A 269 15.83 -3.06 19.55
CA THR A 269 16.93 -3.14 20.52
C THR A 269 17.76 -1.86 20.38
N THR A 270 18.20 -1.27 21.49
CA THR A 270 18.95 0.00 21.48
C THR A 270 20.21 -0.03 20.63
N SER A 271 20.73 -1.23 20.34
CA SER A 271 21.92 -1.52 19.55
C SER A 271 21.67 -1.84 18.07
N ALA A 272 20.42 -2.06 17.63
CA ALA A 272 20.12 -2.36 16.23
C ALA A 272 20.07 -1.07 15.39
N SER A 273 20.69 -1.09 14.22
CA SER A 273 20.68 0.02 13.26
C SER A 273 19.61 -0.19 12.20
N THR A 274 18.75 0.81 12.01
CA THR A 274 17.66 0.81 11.02
C THR A 274 17.82 2.00 10.08
N ARG A 275 17.67 1.77 8.78
CA ARG A 275 17.69 2.85 7.79
C ARG A 275 16.34 3.56 7.75
N VAL A 276 16.36 4.87 8.04
CA VAL A 276 15.19 5.75 8.04
C VAL A 276 15.39 6.86 7.03
N THR A 277 14.35 7.17 6.27
CA THR A 277 14.37 8.29 5.33
C THR A 277 13.68 9.53 5.93
N LEU A 278 14.33 10.68 5.85
CA LEU A 278 13.87 11.93 6.46
C LEU A 278 14.22 13.17 5.64
N GLY A 279 13.49 14.27 5.87
CA GLY A 279 13.75 15.55 5.21
C GLY A 279 15.03 16.22 5.74
N SER A 280 15.81 16.87 4.87
CA SER A 280 17.11 17.47 5.22
C SER A 280 17.06 18.51 6.36
N LEU A 281 15.90 19.15 6.57
CA LEU A 281 15.69 20.10 7.67
C LEU A 281 15.69 19.44 9.06
N LEU A 282 15.36 18.14 9.15
CA LEU A 282 15.44 17.37 10.40
C LEU A 282 16.90 17.11 10.81
N LEU A 283 17.83 17.02 9.85
CA LEU A 283 19.25 16.83 10.14
C LEU A 283 19.87 18.06 10.81
N THR A 284 19.41 19.26 10.47
CA THR A 284 19.95 20.51 11.01
C THR A 284 19.42 20.82 12.41
N LEU A 285 18.23 20.32 12.77
CA LEU A 285 17.59 20.57 14.07
C LEU A 285 17.90 19.52 15.14
N SER A 286 18.27 18.30 14.76
CA SER A 286 18.44 17.20 15.74
C SER A 286 19.88 16.73 15.91
N LEU A 287 20.77 16.88 14.91
CA LEU A 287 22.14 16.33 15.00
C LEU A 287 23.16 17.29 15.62
N VAL A 288 22.88 18.60 15.64
CA VAL A 288 23.80 19.60 16.23
C VAL A 288 23.67 19.64 17.76
N ALA A 289 22.57 19.15 18.34
CA ALA A 289 22.37 19.13 19.78
C ALA A 289 23.00 17.92 20.50
N THR A 290 23.46 16.91 19.77
CA THR A 290 24.01 15.65 20.36
C THR A 290 25.48 15.40 20.00
N LEU A 291 26.14 16.35 19.31
CA LEU A 291 27.56 16.28 18.93
C LEU A 291 28.44 17.38 19.58
N VAL A 292 27.97 17.97 20.68
CA VAL A 292 28.78 18.77 21.62
C VAL A 292 28.58 18.25 23.03
#